data_AF-A0A2D4TLG5-F1
#
_entry.id   AF-A0A2D4TLG5-F1
#
_cell.length_a   1.000
_cell.length_b   1.000
_cell.length_c   1.000
_cell.angle_alpha   90.00
_cell.angle_beta   90.00
_cell.angle_gamma   90.00
#
_symmetry.space_group_name_H-M   'P 1'
#
loop_
_entity.id
_entity.type
_entity.pdbx_description
1 polymer ?
#
loop_
_entity_poly.entity_id
_entity_poly.type
_entity_poly.pdbx_seq_one_letter_code
_entity_poly.pdbx_strand_id
1 'polypeptide(L)'
;MTTPLHEAKQLLQAWWNFEDVHEKDSMQTVIPLLDPEWNWKGFDPVNALDSLEAYQTRFRAPFRKAFPSLKREVHLMLGGFSNGRVDGAGDGELWVCGSGLFHGFLQREWLGIPAVETPIRLRWADFHQIRDERIL
;
A
#
# COMPACT_ATOMS: atom_id res chain seq x y z
N MET A 1 23.19 9.50 12.84
CA MET A 1 21.93 10.15 12.42
C MET A 1 21.50 9.46 11.15
N THR A 2 20.46 8.65 11.21
CA THR A 2 19.78 8.12 10.02
C THR A 2 19.11 9.31 9.33
N THR A 3 19.27 9.43 8.02
CA THR A 3 18.65 10.51 7.24
C THR A 3 17.12 10.27 7.24
N PRO A 4 16.26 11.32 7.29
CA PRO A 4 14.80 11.18 7.27
C PRO A 4 14.26 10.23 6.18
N LEU A 5 14.96 10.15 5.05
CA LEU A 5 14.63 9.24 3.94
C LEU A 5 14.78 7.74 4.28
N HIS A 6 15.75 7.37 5.12
CA HIS A 6 15.95 5.98 5.52
C HIS A 6 14.79 5.50 6.41
N GLU A 7 14.41 6.31 7.39
CA GLU A 7 13.29 6.04 8.31
C GLU A 7 11.97 5.99 7.55
N ALA A 8 11.73 6.94 6.63
CA ALA A 8 10.58 6.95 5.75
C ALA A 8 10.45 5.66 4.91
N LYS A 9 11.57 5.12 4.41
CA LYS A 9 11.60 3.83 3.71
C LYS A 9 11.30 2.64 4.63
N GLN A 10 11.74 2.69 5.89
CA GLN A 10 11.41 1.67 6.88
C GLN A 10 9.92 1.66 7.24
N LEU A 11 9.29 2.84 7.33
CA LEU A 11 7.83 2.95 7.52
C LEU A 11 7.07 2.23 6.40
N LEU A 12 7.43 2.51 5.15
CA LEU A 12 6.77 1.87 4.01
C LEU A 12 7.03 0.35 3.95
N GLN A 13 8.24 -0.09 4.32
CA GLN A 13 8.51 -1.53 4.43
C GLN A 13 7.64 -2.20 5.51
N ALA A 14 7.44 -1.54 6.66
CA ALA A 14 6.55 -2.04 7.71
C ALA A 14 5.09 -2.07 7.25
N TRP A 15 4.63 -1.05 6.52
CA TRP A 15 3.30 -1.03 5.90
C TRP A 15 3.11 -2.19 4.91
N TRP A 16 4.06 -2.43 4.01
CA TRP A 16 3.97 -3.56 3.07
C TRP A 16 3.99 -4.92 3.76
N ASN A 17 4.77 -5.08 4.84
CA ASN A 17 4.74 -6.30 5.64
C ASN A 17 3.35 -6.53 6.24
N PHE A 18 2.71 -5.48 6.76
CA PHE A 18 1.32 -5.55 7.17
C PHE A 18 0.40 -5.91 6.02
N GLU A 19 0.53 -5.29 4.86
CA GLU A 19 -0.31 -5.63 3.70
C GLU A 19 -0.16 -7.11 3.30
N ASP A 20 1.03 -7.69 3.47
CA ASP A 20 1.42 -9.03 3.00
C ASP A 20 1.07 -10.20 3.94
N VAL A 21 0.75 -9.93 5.21
CA VAL A 21 0.27 -10.96 6.15
C VAL A 21 -1.25 -11.21 6.04
N HIS A 22 -1.73 -12.36 6.51
CA HIS A 22 -3.16 -12.73 6.55
C HIS A 22 -3.82 -12.51 7.93
N GLU A 23 -3.06 -12.06 8.91
CA GLU A 23 -3.50 -12.03 10.31
C GLU A 23 -4.52 -10.92 10.56
N LYS A 24 -5.54 -11.22 11.39
CA LYS A 24 -6.60 -10.29 11.78
C LYS A 24 -6.11 -9.22 12.76
N ASP A 25 -5.13 -9.54 13.60
CA ASP A 25 -4.64 -8.65 14.67
C ASP A 25 -3.50 -7.73 14.20
N SER A 26 -3.14 -7.78 12.91
CA SER A 26 -2.03 -6.98 12.37
C SER A 26 -2.37 -5.49 12.23
N MET A 27 -3.63 -5.07 12.39
CA MET A 27 -3.97 -3.64 12.30
C MET A 27 -3.34 -2.82 13.43
N GLN A 28 -3.29 -3.37 14.65
CA GLN A 28 -2.75 -2.66 15.81
C GLN A 28 -1.25 -2.36 15.67
N THR A 29 -0.53 -3.15 14.87
CA THR A 29 0.91 -2.94 14.65
C THR A 29 1.22 -1.80 13.69
N VAL A 30 0.26 -1.37 12.87
CA VAL A 30 0.44 -0.27 11.91
C VAL A 30 -0.18 1.03 12.33
N ILE A 31 -1.14 1.05 13.26
CA ILE A 31 -1.76 2.29 13.76
C ILE A 31 -0.71 3.35 14.17
N PRO A 32 0.38 3.02 14.89
CA PRO A 32 1.40 4.00 15.26
C PRO A 32 2.17 4.60 14.07
N LEU A 33 2.15 3.93 12.91
CA LEU A 33 2.83 4.36 11.68
C LEU A 33 1.99 5.35 10.86
N LEU A 34 0.69 5.46 11.14
CA LEU A 34 -0.26 6.25 10.35
C LEU A 34 -0.50 7.62 10.98
N ASP A 35 -0.59 8.63 10.13
CA ASP A 35 -1.03 9.95 10.50
C ASP A 35 -2.55 9.93 10.85
N PRO A 36 -3.03 10.75 11.79
CA PRO A 36 -4.47 10.85 12.09
C PRO A 36 -5.37 11.19 10.89
N GLU A 37 -4.83 11.87 9.86
CA GLU A 37 -5.52 12.19 8.61
C GLU A 37 -5.27 11.15 7.51
N TRP A 38 -4.74 9.98 7.87
CA TRP A 38 -4.38 8.94 6.92
C TRP A 38 -5.57 8.55 6.04
N ASN A 39 -5.31 8.44 4.74
CA ASN A 39 -6.32 7.97 3.80
C ASN A 39 -5.70 7.13 2.69
N TRP A 40 -6.48 6.18 2.19
CA TRP A 40 -6.08 5.34 1.08
C TRP A 40 -6.80 5.75 -0.21
N LYS A 41 -6.04 6.15 -1.22
CA LYS A 41 -6.56 6.52 -2.55
C LYS A 41 -6.58 5.31 -3.48
N GLY A 42 -7.65 4.53 -3.37
CA GLY A 42 -7.89 3.35 -4.21
C GLY A 42 -8.31 3.65 -5.65
N PHE A 43 -8.47 2.57 -6.41
CA PHE A 43 -9.01 2.57 -7.77
C PHE A 43 -10.51 2.22 -7.77
N ASP A 44 -11.21 2.53 -8.85
CA ASP A 44 -12.60 2.11 -9.07
C ASP A 44 -12.70 0.57 -9.15
N PRO A 45 -13.67 -0.08 -8.47
CA PRO A 45 -14.82 0.50 -7.77
C PRO A 45 -14.64 0.71 -6.27
N VAL A 46 -13.45 0.43 -5.72
CA VAL A 46 -13.19 0.55 -4.27
C VAL A 46 -13.15 2.01 -3.83
N ASN A 47 -12.60 2.87 -4.69
CA ASN A 47 -12.47 4.32 -4.49
C ASN A 47 -11.65 4.67 -3.22
N ALA A 48 -11.68 5.94 -2.82
CA ALA A 48 -10.97 6.40 -1.63
C ALA A 48 -11.59 5.85 -0.34
N LEU A 49 -10.74 5.51 0.63
CA LEU A 49 -11.09 5.06 1.97
C LEU A 49 -10.37 5.95 2.98
N ASP A 50 -11.08 6.42 3.99
CA ASP A 50 -10.64 7.47 4.94
C ASP A 50 -10.27 6.92 6.32
N SER A 51 -10.20 5.59 6.47
CA SER A 51 -9.81 4.95 7.72
C SER A 51 -9.19 3.59 7.49
N LEU A 52 -8.30 3.19 8.40
CA LEU A 52 -7.66 1.87 8.36
C LEU A 52 -8.70 0.74 8.46
N GLU A 53 -9.80 0.95 9.20
CA GLU A 53 -10.91 0.00 9.28
C GLU A 53 -11.64 -0.15 7.95
N ALA A 54 -11.97 0.96 7.28
CA ALA A 54 -12.59 0.92 5.95
C ALA A 54 -11.65 0.25 4.94
N TYR A 55 -10.36 0.58 4.96
CA TYR A 55 -9.33 -0.08 4.14
C TYR A 55 -9.27 -1.59 4.40
N GLN A 56 -9.22 -2.01 5.66
CA GLN A 56 -9.16 -3.42 6.03
C GLN A 56 -10.38 -4.17 5.53
N THR A 57 -11.58 -3.65 5.78
CA THR A 57 -12.85 -4.36 5.54
C THR A 57 -13.30 -4.32 4.09
N ARG A 58 -13.11 -3.20 3.40
CA ARG A 58 -13.59 -2.98 2.02
C ARG A 58 -12.56 -3.37 0.96
N PHE A 59 -11.26 -3.36 1.29
CA PHE A 59 -10.20 -3.68 0.33
C PHE A 59 -9.33 -4.86 0.77
N ARG A 60 -8.52 -4.70 1.83
CA ARG A 60 -7.42 -5.64 2.13
C ARG A 60 -7.92 -7.04 2.44
N ALA A 61 -8.93 -7.21 3.30
CA ALA A 61 -9.46 -8.52 3.64
C ALA A 61 -10.12 -9.23 2.43
N PRO A 62 -11.01 -8.58 1.64
CA PRO A 62 -11.51 -9.16 0.40
C PRO A 62 -10.41 -9.52 -0.60
N PHE A 63 -9.43 -8.63 -0.79
CA PHE A 63 -8.29 -8.86 -1.69
C PHE A 63 -7.47 -10.09 -1.26
N ARG A 64 -7.07 -10.16 0.02
CA ARG A 64 -6.33 -11.32 0.56
C ARG A 64 -7.14 -12.61 0.53
N LYS A 65 -8.46 -12.54 0.67
CA LYS A 65 -9.34 -13.72 0.53
C LYS A 65 -9.37 -14.24 -0.92
N ALA A 66 -9.29 -13.35 -1.90
CA ALA A 66 -9.22 -13.71 -3.32
C ALA A 66 -7.83 -14.19 -3.75
N PHE A 67 -6.77 -13.62 -3.18
CA PHE A 67 -5.38 -13.98 -3.44
C PHE A 67 -4.65 -14.49 -2.18
N PRO A 68 -5.00 -15.69 -1.66
CA PRO A 68 -4.49 -16.18 -0.38
C PRO A 68 -3.00 -16.54 -0.38
N SER A 69 -2.38 -16.67 -1.55
CA SER A 69 -0.96 -17.00 -1.71
C SER A 69 -0.15 -15.89 -2.41
N LEU A 70 -0.71 -14.67 -2.51
CA LEU A 70 -0.06 -13.57 -3.21
C LEU A 70 1.26 -13.17 -2.55
N LYS A 71 2.35 -13.16 -3.33
CA LYS A 71 3.69 -12.73 -2.90
C LYS A 71 4.10 -11.47 -3.63
N ARG A 72 4.63 -10.51 -2.88
CA ARG A 72 5.19 -9.25 -3.40
C ARG A 72 6.65 -9.44 -3.80
N GLU A 73 6.96 -9.14 -5.04
CA GLU A 73 8.31 -8.87 -5.52
C GLU A 73 8.46 -7.36 -5.65
N VAL A 74 9.46 -6.79 -4.98
CA VAL A 74 9.79 -5.35 -5.07
C VAL A 74 10.91 -5.17 -6.07
N HIS A 75 10.66 -4.43 -7.16
CA HIS A 75 11.70 -4.11 -8.12
C HIS A 75 12.50 -2.88 -7.69
N LEU A 76 11.81 -1.89 -7.12
CA LEU A 76 12.41 -0.61 -6.73
C LEU A 76 11.65 0.01 -5.56
N MET A 77 12.40 0.75 -4.74
CA MET A 77 11.89 1.62 -3.70
C MET A 77 12.59 2.98 -3.80
N LEU A 78 11.81 4.00 -4.13
CA LEU A 78 12.27 5.37 -4.31
C LEU A 78 11.74 6.23 -3.16
N GLY A 79 12.46 7.29 -2.83
CA GLY A 79 11.90 8.32 -1.99
C GLY A 79 12.70 9.60 -2.08
N GLY A 80 12.04 10.71 -1.78
CA GLY A 80 12.59 12.04 -1.91
C GLY A 80 11.52 13.10 -1.69
N PHE A 81 11.98 14.34 -1.58
CA PHE A 81 11.08 15.48 -1.51
C PHE A 81 10.59 15.82 -2.91
N SER A 82 9.28 15.81 -3.09
CA SER A 82 8.65 16.19 -4.34
C SER A 82 8.77 17.69 -4.56
N ASN A 83 9.03 18.09 -5.80
CA ASN A 83 9.11 19.47 -6.24
C ASN A 83 7.96 19.86 -7.18
N GLY A 84 6.92 19.03 -7.28
CA GLY A 84 5.87 19.24 -8.26
C GLY A 84 4.63 18.37 -8.07
N ARG A 85 3.48 18.97 -8.34
CA ARG A 85 2.18 18.35 -8.54
C ARG A 85 1.88 18.31 -10.03
N VAL A 86 0.80 17.63 -10.42
CA VAL A 86 0.36 17.57 -11.82
C VAL A 86 0.04 18.94 -12.44
N ASP A 87 -0.30 19.92 -11.59
CA ASP A 87 -0.55 21.31 -11.98
C ASP A 87 0.73 22.17 -12.05
N GLY A 88 1.91 21.59 -11.80
CA GLY A 88 3.21 22.27 -11.82
C GLY A 88 3.55 23.06 -10.57
N ALA A 89 2.68 23.11 -9.55
CA ALA A 89 3.02 23.69 -8.26
C ALA A 89 3.85 22.71 -7.43
N GLY A 90 4.89 23.18 -6.73
CA GLY A 90 5.61 22.35 -5.78
C GLY A 90 4.75 22.00 -4.57
N ASP A 91 4.80 20.75 -4.11
CA ASP A 91 4.25 20.35 -2.80
C ASP A 91 5.33 20.40 -1.71
N GLY A 92 6.61 20.11 -2.03
CA GLY A 92 7.70 20.12 -1.05
C GLY A 92 7.66 18.94 -0.07
N GLU A 93 6.80 17.97 -0.35
CA GLU A 93 6.43 16.89 0.57
C GLU A 93 7.38 15.69 0.41
N LEU A 94 7.62 14.96 1.49
CA LEU A 94 8.39 13.72 1.43
C LEU A 94 7.50 12.60 0.92
N TRP A 95 7.91 11.99 -0.19
CA TRP A 95 7.25 10.82 -0.75
C TRP A 95 8.16 9.61 -0.69
N VAL A 96 7.59 8.45 -0.38
CA VAL A 96 8.22 7.15 -0.57
C VAL A 96 7.30 6.29 -1.41
N CYS A 97 7.85 5.66 -2.44
CA CYS A 97 7.08 4.84 -3.35
C CYS A 97 7.82 3.56 -3.73
N GLY A 98 7.06 2.60 -4.25
CA GLY A 98 7.59 1.37 -4.78
C GLY A 98 6.78 0.84 -5.94
N SER A 99 7.40 -0.05 -6.68
CA SER A 99 6.72 -0.81 -7.72
C SER A 99 7.38 -2.17 -7.89
N GLY A 100 6.60 -3.12 -8.39
CA GLY A 100 7.08 -4.46 -8.65
C GLY A 100 6.00 -5.35 -9.25
N LEU A 101 6.05 -6.63 -8.90
CA LEU A 101 5.05 -7.62 -9.29
C LEU A 101 4.46 -8.29 -8.06
N PHE A 102 3.18 -8.62 -8.13
CA PHE A 102 2.59 -9.63 -7.28
C PHE A 102 2.53 -10.94 -8.06
N HIS A 103 2.87 -12.04 -7.41
CA HIS A 103 2.82 -13.40 -7.95
C HIS A 103 1.87 -14.25 -7.12
N GLY A 104 0.99 -15.01 -7.75
CA GLY A 104 0.09 -15.90 -7.02
C GLY A 104 -1.04 -16.44 -7.87
N PHE A 105 -2.14 -16.78 -7.20
CA PHE A 105 -3.34 -17.34 -7.82
C PHE A 105 -4.57 -16.56 -7.38
N LEU A 106 -5.47 -16.27 -8.31
CA LEU A 106 -6.81 -15.75 -8.02
C LEU A 106 -7.72 -16.95 -7.72
N GLN A 107 -7.94 -17.24 -6.44
CA GLN A 107 -8.66 -18.43 -5.98
C GLN A 107 -10.15 -18.18 -5.72
N ARG A 108 -10.58 -16.92 -5.69
CA ARG A 108 -11.98 -16.53 -5.56
C ARG A 108 -12.26 -15.33 -6.45
N GLU A 109 -13.52 -15.10 -6.77
CA GLU A 109 -13.92 -13.89 -7.48
C GLU A 109 -13.43 -12.64 -6.74
N TRP A 110 -12.91 -11.67 -7.50
CA TRP A 110 -12.52 -10.37 -6.99
C TRP A 110 -12.95 -9.28 -7.96
N LEU A 111 -13.85 -8.39 -7.50
CA LEU A 111 -14.38 -7.28 -8.29
C LEU A 111 -14.96 -7.72 -9.64
N GLY A 112 -15.71 -8.83 -9.67
CA GLY A 112 -16.29 -9.39 -10.89
C GLY A 112 -15.30 -10.18 -11.77
N ILE A 113 -14.01 -10.25 -11.40
CA ILE A 113 -13.03 -11.09 -12.08
C ILE A 113 -13.12 -12.50 -11.48
N PRO A 114 -13.51 -13.52 -12.25
CA PRO A 114 -13.64 -14.88 -11.75
C PRO A 114 -12.28 -15.51 -11.41
N ALA A 115 -12.30 -16.52 -10.53
CA ALA A 115 -11.11 -17.32 -10.23
C ALA A 115 -10.54 -17.96 -11.51
N VAL A 116 -9.21 -18.11 -11.55
CA VAL A 116 -8.50 -18.75 -12.67
C VAL A 116 -7.56 -19.84 -12.17
N GLU A 117 -7.40 -20.89 -12.97
CA GLU A 117 -6.54 -22.02 -12.63
C GLU A 117 -5.04 -21.74 -12.88
N THR A 118 -4.74 -20.69 -13.65
CA THR A 118 -3.37 -20.32 -14.01
C THR A 118 -2.76 -19.33 -13.02
N PRO A 119 -1.43 -19.38 -12.79
CA PRO A 119 -0.73 -18.34 -12.05
C PRO A 119 -0.93 -16.97 -12.70
N ILE A 120 -1.04 -15.94 -11.88
CA ILE A 120 -1.15 -14.56 -12.34
C ILE A 120 0.07 -13.74 -11.89
N ARG A 121 0.30 -12.67 -12.64
CA ARG A 121 1.28 -11.63 -12.29
C ARG A 121 0.59 -10.27 -12.38
N LEU A 122 0.56 -9.52 -11.28
CA LEU A 122 -0.05 -8.20 -11.25
C LEU A 122 1.04 -7.13 -11.06
N ARG A 123 1.08 -6.14 -11.94
CA ARG A 123 1.89 -4.94 -11.71
C ARG A 123 1.26 -4.16 -10.56
N TRP A 124 2.08 -3.74 -9.60
CA TRP A 124 1.66 -2.82 -8.56
C TRP A 124 2.59 -1.62 -8.52
N ALA A 125 2.04 -0.50 -8.08
CA ALA A 125 2.78 0.68 -7.67
C ALA A 125 2.04 1.28 -6.48
N ASP A 126 2.80 1.80 -5.53
CA ASP A 126 2.28 2.29 -4.26
C ASP A 126 3.06 3.54 -3.86
N PHE A 127 2.34 4.59 -3.45
CA PHE A 127 2.88 5.93 -3.20
C PHE A 127 2.36 6.44 -1.87
N HIS A 128 3.28 6.81 -0.98
CA HIS A 128 2.99 7.23 0.38
C HIS A 128 3.61 8.59 0.62
N GLN A 129 2.79 9.54 1.04
CA GLN A 129 3.26 10.80 1.59
C GLN A 129 3.66 10.57 3.04
N ILE A 130 4.81 11.10 3.44
CA ILE A 130 5.34 10.98 4.79
C ILE A 130 5.31 12.37 5.44
N ARG A 131 4.63 12.46 6.57
CA ARG A 131 4.48 13.68 7.38
C ARG A 131 4.77 13.34 8.83
N ASP A 132 5.68 14.11 9.46
CA ASP A 132 6.05 13.94 10.86
C ASP A 132 6.32 12.47 11.26
N GLU A 133 7.14 11.78 10.45
CA GLU A 133 7.52 10.37 10.65
C GLU A 133 6.34 9.37 10.60
N ARG A 134 5.25 9.76 9.94
CA ARG A 134 4.06 8.93 9.73
C ARG A 134 3.60 8.94 8.27
N ILE A 135 2.85 7.90 7.90
CA ILE A 135 2.22 7.76 6.59
C ILE A 135 0.91 8.54 6.59
N LEU A 136 0.73 9.44 5.62
CA LEU A 136 -0.50 10.21 5.37
C LEU A 136 -1.37 9.58 4.28
#